data_AF-A0A662UT18-F1
#
_entry.id   AF-A0A662UT18-F1
#
_cell.length_a   1.000
_cell.length_b   1.000
_cell.length_c   1.000
_cell.angle_alpha   90.00
_cell.angle_beta   90.00
_cell.angle_gamma   90.00
#
_symmetry.space_group_name_H-M   'P 1'
#
loop_
_entity.id
_entity.type
_entity.pdbx_description
1 polymer ?
#
loop_
_entity_poly.entity_id
_entity_poly.type
_entity_poly.pdbx_seq_one_letter_code
_entity_poly.pdbx_strand_id
1 'polypeptide(L)'
;MSSEEIRKVLTIKVNSLNDLVRLAMTYAGPTSQSIFLLKFWDGDKLIIGMLGLFRDYYKFYGLPILYYHICSEEEIPRIKDSNYIVISTDGEKLEFSKSPKPGMSIPLIYLADKPPIIPKLS
;
A
#
# COMPACT_ATOMS: atom_id res chain seq x y z
N MET A 1 14.16 6.72 25.91
CA MET A 1 14.36 5.59 24.98
C MET A 1 15.69 5.85 24.29
N SER A 2 16.68 4.97 24.52
CA SER A 2 17.98 5.07 23.85
C SER A 2 17.76 4.97 22.35
N SER A 3 18.49 5.79 21.60
CA SER A 3 18.48 5.89 20.15
C SER A 3 19.03 4.62 19.50
N GLU A 4 18.27 3.52 19.55
CA GLU A 4 18.33 2.54 18.47
C GLU A 4 17.95 3.30 17.21
N GLU A 5 18.92 3.50 16.31
CA GLU A 5 18.66 4.04 14.98
C GLU A 5 17.52 3.22 14.37
N ILE A 6 16.37 3.87 14.19
CA ILE A 6 15.20 3.26 13.57
C ILE A 6 15.65 2.67 12.23
N ARG A 7 15.68 1.33 12.14
CA ARG A 7 16.04 0.65 10.91
C ARG A 7 14.96 0.95 9.88
N LYS A 8 15.36 1.67 8.83
CA LYS A 8 14.44 2.09 7.77
C LYS A 8 13.91 0.89 7.00
N VAL A 9 12.67 1.02 6.54
CA VAL A 9 12.00 0.06 5.66
C VAL A 9 12.62 0.12 4.27
N LEU A 10 12.79 -1.03 3.60
CA LEU A 10 13.18 -1.08 2.19
C LEU A 10 11.99 -0.64 1.34
N THR A 11 12.17 0.32 0.44
CA THR A 11 11.07 0.83 -0.39
C THR A 11 11.21 0.38 -1.83
N ILE A 12 10.13 -0.14 -2.41
CA ILE A 12 10.08 -0.57 -3.81
C ILE A 12 8.91 0.13 -4.49
N LYS A 13 9.21 0.98 -5.47
CA LYS A 13 8.19 1.63 -6.29
C LYS A 13 7.66 0.65 -7.32
N VAL A 14 6.35 0.47 -7.40
CA VAL A 14 5.71 -0.29 -8.47
C VAL A 14 5.45 0.59 -9.70
N ASN A 15 5.22 -0.04 -10.85
CA ASN A 15 5.03 0.69 -12.09
C ASN A 15 3.63 1.33 -12.21
N SER A 16 2.61 0.74 -11.56
CA SER A 16 1.25 1.25 -11.58
C SER A 16 0.48 0.89 -10.31
N LEU A 17 -0.62 1.61 -10.03
CA LEU A 17 -1.52 1.24 -8.93
C LEU A 17 -2.09 -0.18 -9.10
N ASN A 18 -2.39 -0.60 -10.34
CA ASN A 18 -2.82 -1.96 -10.64
C ASN A 18 -1.77 -2.99 -10.20
N ASP A 19 -0.48 -2.74 -10.43
CA ASP A 19 0.58 -3.66 -9.99
C ASP A 19 0.66 -3.75 -8.46
N LEU A 20 0.47 -2.64 -7.74
CA LEU A 20 0.38 -2.66 -6.27
C LEU A 20 -0.83 -3.47 -5.81
N VAL A 21 -1.98 -3.30 -6.46
CA VAL A 21 -3.21 -4.04 -6.14
C VAL A 21 -3.05 -5.52 -6.45
N ARG A 22 -2.53 -5.91 -7.61
CA ARG A 22 -2.19 -7.31 -7.94
C ARG A 22 -1.30 -7.93 -6.88
N LEU A 23 -0.26 -7.19 -6.45
CA LEU A 23 0.62 -7.67 -5.39
C LEU A 23 -0.13 -7.85 -4.08
N ALA A 24 -0.95 -6.87 -3.66
CA ALA A 24 -1.77 -6.99 -2.45
C ALA A 24 -2.70 -8.22 -2.53
N MET A 25 -3.26 -8.48 -3.71
CA MET A 25 -4.14 -9.62 -3.95
C MET A 25 -3.47 -10.98 -3.81
N THR A 26 -2.16 -11.10 -4.10
CA THR A 26 -1.44 -12.38 -3.90
C THR A 26 -1.33 -12.74 -2.42
N TYR A 27 -1.26 -11.74 -1.55
CA TYR A 27 -1.26 -11.95 -0.10
C TYR A 27 -2.69 -12.28 0.40
N ALA A 28 -3.74 -11.82 -0.28
CA ALA A 28 -5.15 -11.91 0.15
C ALA A 28 -5.72 -13.33 0.05
N GLY A 29 -4.95 -14.27 -0.50
CA GLY A 29 -5.30 -15.67 -0.66
C GLY A 29 -5.42 -16.45 0.67
N PRO A 30 -5.03 -17.73 0.73
CA PRO A 30 -5.39 -18.66 1.84
C PRO A 30 -4.82 -18.30 3.22
N THR A 31 -4.13 -17.17 3.38
CA THR A 31 -3.36 -16.80 4.58
C THR A 31 -4.19 -16.18 5.72
N SER A 32 -5.52 -16.02 5.55
CA SER A 32 -6.44 -15.47 6.57
C SER A 32 -6.12 -14.04 7.07
N GLN A 33 -5.08 -13.39 6.55
CA GLN A 33 -4.67 -12.06 6.98
C GLN A 33 -5.45 -11.02 6.16
N SER A 34 -6.19 -10.15 6.85
CA SER A 34 -6.81 -9.00 6.23
C SER A 34 -5.73 -8.08 5.67
N ILE A 35 -5.84 -7.79 4.39
CA ILE A 35 -4.89 -6.91 3.70
C ILE A 35 -5.46 -5.52 3.66
N PHE A 36 -4.61 -4.57 3.98
CA PHE A 36 -4.91 -3.15 3.83
C PHE A 36 -3.74 -2.49 3.11
N LEU A 37 -4.06 -1.38 2.45
CA LEU A 37 -3.08 -0.47 1.90
C LEU A 37 -3.05 0.78 2.76
N LEU A 38 -1.86 1.32 2.98
CA LEU A 38 -1.64 2.61 3.60
C LEU A 38 -1.76 3.69 2.54
N LYS A 39 -2.38 4.81 2.87
CA LYS A 39 -2.26 6.04 2.08
C LYS A 39 -1.80 7.20 2.97
N PHE A 40 -0.87 8.00 2.48
CA PHE A 40 -0.32 9.13 3.22
C PHE A 40 0.34 10.11 2.25
N TRP A 41 0.55 11.35 2.71
CA TRP A 41 1.27 12.37 1.94
C TRP A 41 2.78 12.34 2.27
N ASP A 42 3.62 12.43 1.24
CA ASP A 42 5.05 12.74 1.36
C ASP A 42 5.32 14.03 0.57
N GLY A 43 5.20 15.18 1.25
CA GLY A 43 5.15 16.48 0.57
C GLY A 43 3.84 16.62 -0.22
N ASP A 44 3.96 16.91 -1.52
CA ASP A 44 2.87 17.04 -2.48
C ASP A 44 2.48 15.72 -3.17
N LYS A 45 3.15 14.62 -2.82
CA LYS A 45 2.90 13.30 -3.39
C LYS A 45 1.96 12.49 -2.51
N LEU A 46 0.82 12.06 -3.05
CA LEU A 46 -0.03 11.07 -2.41
C LEU A 46 0.51 9.67 -2.69
N ILE A 47 0.85 8.95 -1.63
CA ILE A 47 1.40 7.61 -1.69
C ILE A 47 0.32 6.61 -1.34
N ILE A 48 0.24 5.51 -2.07
CA ILE A 48 -0.40 4.27 -1.60
C ILE A 48 0.69 3.21 -1.45
N GLY A 49 0.69 2.47 -0.35
CA GLY A 49 1.66 1.41 -0.15
C GLY A 49 1.15 0.22 0.64
N MET A 50 1.82 -0.90 0.45
CA MET A 50 1.63 -2.15 1.18
C MET A 50 2.91 -2.45 1.95
N LEU A 51 2.78 -2.68 3.26
CA LEU A 51 3.88 -3.24 4.04
C LEU A 51 3.88 -4.76 3.89
N GLY A 52 4.96 -5.29 3.35
CA GLY A 52 5.24 -6.71 3.25
C GLY A 52 6.47 -7.11 4.07
N LEU A 53 6.65 -8.41 4.28
CA LEU A 53 7.86 -8.98 4.87
C LEU A 53 8.51 -9.89 3.83
N PHE A 54 9.83 -9.81 3.66
CA PHE A 54 10.56 -10.87 2.98
C PHE A 54 10.44 -12.16 3.79
N ARG A 55 9.65 -13.12 3.29
CA ARG A 55 9.43 -14.40 3.99
C ARG A 55 10.50 -15.45 3.68
N ASP A 56 11.08 -15.47 2.48
CA ASP A 56 11.92 -16.61 2.06
C ASP A 56 13.16 -16.24 1.24
N TYR A 57 13.69 -15.00 1.36
CA TYR A 57 14.88 -14.58 0.62
C TYR A 57 16.16 -14.64 1.46
N TYR A 58 16.86 -15.78 1.41
CA TYR A 58 18.15 -16.04 2.07
C TYR A 58 18.22 -15.51 3.52
N LYS A 59 19.11 -14.55 3.78
CA LYS A 59 19.38 -13.97 5.11
C LYS A 59 18.49 -12.76 5.44
N PHE A 60 17.56 -12.38 4.56
CA PHE A 60 16.71 -11.19 4.70
C PHE A 60 15.33 -11.50 5.29
N TYR A 61 15.19 -12.66 5.95
CA TYR A 61 13.97 -13.04 6.64
C TYR A 61 13.50 -11.95 7.60
N GLY A 62 12.25 -11.51 7.46
CA GLY A 62 11.64 -10.50 8.33
C GLY A 62 12.05 -9.06 8.05
N LEU A 63 12.80 -8.78 6.97
CA LEU A 63 13.06 -7.40 6.55
C LEU A 63 11.75 -6.75 6.05
N PRO A 64 11.33 -5.62 6.63
CA PRO A 64 10.13 -4.93 6.18
C PRO A 64 10.37 -4.24 4.83
N ILE A 65 9.42 -4.43 3.92
CA ILE A 65 9.38 -3.78 2.61
C ILE A 65 8.11 -2.95 2.53
N LEU A 66 8.23 -1.74 2.01
CA LEU A 66 7.11 -0.95 1.53
C LEU A 66 7.09 -1.00 0.01
N TYR A 67 6.13 -1.74 -0.55
CA TYR A 67 5.78 -1.61 -1.95
C TYR A 67 4.87 -0.40 -2.10
N TYR A 68 5.14 0.51 -3.02
CA TYR A 68 4.36 1.74 -3.12
C TYR A 68 4.15 2.23 -4.54
N HIS A 69 3.04 2.96 -4.70
CA HIS A 69 2.68 3.72 -5.89
C HIS A 69 2.61 5.20 -5.54
N ILE A 70 3.11 6.06 -6.42
CA ILE A 70 2.94 7.52 -6.32
C ILE A 70 1.75 7.88 -7.19
N CYS A 71 0.68 8.38 -6.59
CA CYS A 71 -0.53 8.71 -7.33
C CYS A 71 -0.27 9.85 -8.32
N SER A 72 -0.77 9.72 -9.53
CA SER A 72 -0.80 10.80 -10.51
C SER A 72 -1.82 11.88 -10.11
N GLU A 73 -1.74 13.04 -10.75
CA GLU A 73 -2.71 14.13 -10.58
C GLU A 73 -4.15 13.69 -10.87
N GLU A 74 -4.35 12.79 -11.84
CA GLU A 74 -5.66 12.23 -12.19
C GLU A 74 -6.18 11.22 -11.16
N GLU A 75 -5.27 10.50 -10.50
CA GLU A 75 -5.60 9.50 -9.48
C GLU A 75 -5.95 10.14 -8.13
N ILE A 76 -5.26 11.23 -7.76
CA ILE A 76 -5.39 11.90 -6.46
C ILE A 76 -6.84 12.21 -6.07
N PRO A 77 -7.67 12.88 -6.91
CA PRO A 77 -9.05 13.23 -6.54
C PRO A 77 -9.92 12.01 -6.21
N ARG A 78 -9.66 10.87 -6.87
CA ARG A 78 -10.42 9.63 -6.68
C ARG A 78 -10.00 8.87 -5.41
N ILE A 79 -8.72 8.97 -5.06
CA ILE A 79 -8.09 8.19 -3.99
C ILE A 79 -8.13 8.93 -2.64
N LYS A 80 -7.96 10.25 -2.66
CA LYS A 80 -7.87 11.07 -1.45
C LYS A 80 -9.09 10.89 -0.54
N ASP A 81 -10.28 10.83 -1.11
CA ASP A 81 -11.54 10.78 -0.37
C ASP A 81 -12.16 9.37 -0.25
N SER A 82 -11.45 8.32 -0.67
CA SER A 82 -11.92 6.93 -0.59
C SER A 82 -11.28 6.15 0.56
N ASN A 83 -12.01 5.17 1.09
CA ASN A 83 -11.57 4.31 2.19
C ASN A 83 -11.34 2.87 1.72
N TYR A 84 -11.72 2.54 0.49
CA TYR A 84 -11.61 1.20 -0.08
C TYR A 84 -11.27 1.28 -1.57
N ILE A 85 -10.42 0.37 -2.03
CA ILE A 85 -10.30 0.00 -3.45
C ILE A 85 -11.16 -1.25 -3.67
N VAL A 86 -12.11 -1.16 -4.59
CA VAL A 86 -12.99 -2.27 -4.98
C VAL A 86 -12.53 -2.75 -6.34
N ILE A 87 -12.28 -4.05 -6.45
CA ILE A 87 -11.79 -4.67 -7.68
C ILE A 87 -12.99 -5.32 -8.37
N SER A 88 -13.25 -4.91 -9.60
CA SER A 88 -14.28 -5.52 -10.44
C SER A 88 -13.94 -6.99 -10.72
N THR A 89 -14.95 -7.86 -10.72
CA THR A 89 -14.79 -9.26 -11.17
C THR A 89 -14.64 -9.35 -12.68
N ASP A 90 -15.15 -8.33 -13.39
CA ASP A 90 -15.24 -8.29 -14.84
C ASP A 90 -14.25 -7.23 -15.33
N GLY A 91 -13.01 -7.68 -15.58
CA GLY A 91 -11.87 -6.81 -15.90
C GLY A 91 -11.24 -6.21 -14.65
N GLU A 92 -9.92 -6.05 -14.65
CA GLU A 92 -9.11 -5.55 -13.53
C GLU A 92 -9.28 -4.03 -13.29
N LYS A 93 -10.53 -3.56 -13.28
CA LYS A 93 -10.88 -2.17 -13.09
C LYS A 93 -10.94 -1.86 -11.60
N LEU A 94 -10.22 -0.82 -11.20
CA LEU A 94 -10.24 -0.30 -9.83
C LEU A 94 -11.34 0.76 -9.67
N GLU A 95 -12.23 0.50 -8.71
CA GLU A 95 -13.19 1.46 -8.21
C GLU A 95 -12.77 1.95 -6.81
N PHE A 96 -13.09 3.20 -6.48
CA PHE A 96 -12.78 3.80 -5.18
C PHE A 96 -14.06 4.14 -4.44
N SER A 97 -14.16 3.73 -3.17
CA SER A 97 -15.39 3.85 -2.38
C SER A 97 -15.12 4.30 -0.95
N LYS A 98 -16.09 4.98 -0.32
CA LYS A 98 -16.06 5.32 1.11
C LYS A 98 -16.48 4.16 2.02
N SER A 99 -17.13 3.16 1.47
CA SER A 99 -17.67 1.99 2.17
C SER A 99 -17.27 0.70 1.45
N PRO A 100 -17.14 -0.43 2.16
CA PRO A 100 -16.87 -1.72 1.51
C PRO A 100 -18.03 -2.07 0.59
N LYS A 101 -17.73 -2.73 -0.54
CA LYS A 101 -18.73 -3.21 -1.50
C LYS A 101 -18.63 -4.73 -1.67
N PRO A 102 -19.71 -5.41 -2.08
CA PRO A 102 -19.65 -6.80 -2.50
C PRO A 102 -18.57 -7.03 -3.55
N GLY A 103 -17.86 -8.15 -3.44
CA GLY A 103 -16.64 -8.40 -4.20
C GLY A 103 -15.39 -8.20 -3.33
N MET A 104 -14.24 -8.04 -3.99
CA MET A 104 -12.95 -7.88 -3.33
C MET A 104 -12.71 -6.41 -3.01
N SER A 105 -12.87 -6.04 -1.74
CA SER A 105 -12.64 -4.68 -1.22
C SER A 105 -11.37 -4.64 -0.36
N ILE A 106 -10.39 -3.85 -0.75
CA ILE A 106 -9.15 -3.62 0.01
C ILE A 106 -9.29 -2.29 0.78
N PRO A 107 -9.24 -2.29 2.12
CA PRO A 107 -9.20 -1.07 2.92
C PRO A 107 -8.00 -0.19 2.58
N LEU A 108 -8.24 1.12 2.48
CA LEU A 108 -7.24 2.18 2.41
C LEU A 108 -7.18 2.91 3.76
N ILE A 109 -6.11 2.68 4.51
CA ILE A 109 -5.87 3.31 5.81
C ILE A 109 -5.16 4.63 5.59
N TYR A 110 -5.86 5.74 5.85
CA TYR A 110 -5.28 7.07 5.75
C TYR A 110 -4.47 7.38 7.00
N LEU A 111 -3.15 7.47 6.86
CA LEU A 111 -2.28 7.91 7.95
C LEU A 111 -2.27 9.43 8.04
N ALA A 112 -2.25 9.93 9.28
CA ALA A 112 -2.14 11.35 9.57
C ALA A 112 -0.82 11.94 9.02
N ASP A 113 0.27 11.18 9.17
CA ASP A 113 1.61 11.58 8.77
C ASP A 113 2.37 10.39 8.17
N LYS A 114 3.39 10.69 7.34
CA LYS A 114 4.32 9.66 6.85
C LYS A 114 5.07 9.02 8.04
N PRO A 115 5.02 7.69 8.18
CA PRO A 115 5.81 6.99 9.21
C PRO A 115 7.31 7.31 9.13
N PRO A 116 7.99 7.60 10.26
CA PRO A 116 9.42 7.96 10.27
C PRO A 116 10.35 6.82 9.84
N ILE A 117 9.86 5.58 9.86
CA ILE A 117 10.57 4.39 9.39
C ILE A 117 10.70 4.35 7.84
N ILE A 118 9.92 5.15 7.12
CA ILE A 118 9.91 5.20 5.66
C ILE A 118 10.88 6.32 5.21
N PRO A 119 11.87 6.00 4.35
CA PRO A 119 12.78 7.01 3.81
C PRO A 119 12.05 8.03 2.90
N LYS A 120 12.79 9.01 2.37
CA LYS A 120 12.26 9.91 1.34
C LYS A 120 11.93 9.09 0.09
N LEU A 121 10.72 9.26 -0.44
CA LEU A 121 10.27 8.55 -1.64
C LEU A 121 10.56 9.40 -2.89
N SER A 122 11.10 8.76 -3.93
CA SER A 122 11.50 9.40 -5.19
C SER A 122 10.64 8.92 -6.35
#